data_AF-A0A4W3IKL2-F1
#
_entry.id   AF-A0A4W3IKL2-F1
#
_cell.length_a   1.000
_cell.length_b   1.000
_cell.length_c   1.000
_cell.angle_alpha   90.00
_cell.angle_beta   90.00
_cell.angle_gamma   90.00
#
_symmetry.space_group_name_H-M   'P 1'
#
loop_
_entity.id
_entity.type
_entity.pdbx_description
1 polymer ?
#
loop_
_entity_poly.entity_id
_entity_poly.type
_entity_poly.pdbx_seq_one_letter_code
_entity_poly.pdbx_strand_id
1 'polypeptide(L)'
;HPSRISILTFSYYTELKLFLIVFCRNISYNPIQQIQLDQFDNLLKLKSLNMEGMELSFLEARMFQPLTNLSFVYFKKFQYCGYAPHARNCRPNTDGISSFENLLANIVLRVFIWVVSAITCFGNIFVICMRPYIRSENKLHAMSIMSLCCADCLMGIYLFVIGAYDLKYRGKYNKHAHLWMDSMQCRITGSLAMLSTEVSVLLLSYLTLEKYLCIVYPFSNLKPGKYRTVSILILIWCVGFAIAFTPLMSNDVFKNYYGTNGVCFPLHSEQMESYRAQAYSVVIFLGVNLIAFIVIIFSYASMFHSIHQTGAMATEISNHIKKEVTIAKRFFFIVFTDALCWIPIFVLKILSVLQVEIPGSISSWVVIFILPINSALNPILYTITTRPFKEMILQCWYNYKKRGSNGSQKNSAPSFILLEMWPLQETIPTVTRTEIFQNTSEDSLNPETP
;
A
#
# COMPACT_ATOMS: atom_id res chain seq x y z
N HIS A 1 -33.26 3.45 -38.47
CA HIS A 1 -32.47 4.69 -38.39
C HIS A 1 -33.41 5.88 -38.20
N PRO A 2 -33.43 6.50 -37.01
CA PRO A 2 -33.63 7.95 -36.94
C PRO A 2 -32.44 8.60 -36.23
N SER A 3 -32.07 9.77 -36.72
CA SER A 3 -30.91 10.57 -36.36
C SER A 3 -30.88 10.90 -34.86
N ARG A 4 -30.00 10.23 -34.10
CA ARG A 4 -29.75 10.55 -32.69
C ARG A 4 -29.00 11.88 -32.61
N ILE A 5 -29.67 12.94 -32.17
CA ILE A 5 -29.06 14.26 -31.94
C ILE A 5 -28.03 14.12 -30.82
N SER A 6 -26.74 14.18 -31.17
CA SER A 6 -25.60 13.98 -30.26
C SER A 6 -25.03 15.30 -29.73
N ILE A 7 -25.33 16.40 -30.42
CA ILE A 7 -24.87 17.76 -30.14
C ILE A 7 -26.08 18.70 -30.14
N LEU A 8 -26.25 19.47 -29.07
CA LEU A 8 -27.24 20.53 -29.00
C LEU A 8 -26.65 21.83 -29.56
N THR A 9 -26.71 21.99 -30.89
CA THR A 9 -26.33 23.23 -31.58
C THR A 9 -27.56 24.04 -32.02
N PHE A 10 -27.47 25.36 -31.92
CA PHE A 10 -28.52 26.33 -32.31
C PHE A 10 -28.99 26.23 -33.79
N SER A 11 -28.23 25.55 -34.66
CA SER A 11 -28.37 25.70 -36.13
C SER A 11 -29.46 24.86 -36.82
N TYR A 12 -30.21 24.00 -36.12
CA TYR A 12 -31.31 23.26 -36.75
C TYR A 12 -32.53 23.19 -35.81
N TYR A 13 -33.62 23.82 -36.26
CA TYR A 13 -34.97 23.90 -35.67
C TYR A 13 -35.11 24.78 -34.41
N THR A 14 -35.29 26.08 -34.64
CA THR A 14 -35.48 27.16 -33.66
C THR A 14 -36.76 27.02 -32.82
N GLU A 15 -37.79 26.33 -33.32
CA GLU A 15 -39.10 26.24 -32.66
C GLU A 15 -39.28 25.01 -31.74
N LEU A 16 -38.66 23.85 -32.05
CA LEU A 16 -38.82 22.63 -31.25
C LEU A 16 -37.86 22.53 -30.06
N LYS A 17 -36.70 23.21 -30.13
CA LYS A 17 -35.62 23.15 -29.11
C LYS A 17 -35.87 24.07 -27.91
N LEU A 18 -36.49 25.22 -28.14
CA LEU A 18 -37.02 26.05 -27.05
C LEU A 18 -38.12 25.28 -26.31
N PHE A 19 -38.95 24.52 -27.03
CA PHE A 19 -40.01 23.68 -26.46
C PHE A 19 -39.47 22.60 -25.51
N LEU A 20 -38.38 21.91 -25.88
CA LEU A 20 -37.79 20.87 -25.03
C LEU A 20 -37.13 21.42 -23.75
N ILE A 21 -36.51 22.59 -23.77
CA ILE A 21 -35.75 23.08 -22.60
C ILE A 21 -36.56 24.07 -21.75
N VAL A 22 -37.49 24.83 -22.36
CA VAL A 22 -38.42 25.71 -21.61
C VAL A 22 -39.51 24.89 -20.91
N PHE A 23 -39.92 23.72 -21.46
CA PHE A 23 -40.92 22.85 -20.83
C PHE A 23 -40.35 21.61 -20.12
N CYS A 24 -39.30 20.95 -20.65
CA CYS A 24 -38.72 19.80 -19.93
C CYS A 24 -37.74 20.27 -18.86
N ARG A 25 -38.24 20.36 -17.63
CA ARG A 25 -37.45 20.37 -16.38
C ARG A 25 -36.51 19.15 -16.26
N ASN A 26 -36.60 18.20 -17.19
CA ASN A 26 -35.92 16.93 -17.20
C ASN A 26 -35.30 16.63 -18.58
N ILE A 27 -33.98 16.59 -18.64
CA ILE A 27 -33.19 16.13 -19.80
C ILE A 27 -32.38 14.86 -19.47
N SER A 28 -32.69 14.18 -18.36
CA SER A 28 -32.01 12.96 -17.90
C SER A 28 -32.01 11.85 -18.96
N TYR A 29 -30.99 10.98 -18.93
CA TYR A 29 -30.85 9.78 -19.78
C TYR A 29 -30.93 10.04 -21.29
N ASN A 30 -30.69 11.27 -21.73
CA ASN A 30 -30.55 11.60 -23.14
C ASN A 30 -29.13 11.33 -23.65
N PRO A 31 -28.95 10.92 -24.92
CA PRO A 31 -27.64 10.64 -25.52
C PRO A 31 -26.86 11.91 -25.92
N ILE A 32 -27.15 13.06 -25.28
CA ILE A 32 -26.51 14.34 -25.55
C ILE A 32 -25.11 14.32 -24.93
N GLN A 33 -24.08 14.59 -25.73
CA GLN A 33 -22.68 14.55 -25.29
C GLN A 33 -22.08 15.94 -25.04
N GLN A 34 -22.67 16.98 -25.63
CA GLN A 34 -22.23 18.37 -25.54
C GLN A 34 -23.41 19.32 -25.43
N ILE A 35 -23.29 20.28 -24.52
CA ILE A 35 -24.22 21.39 -24.30
C ILE A 35 -23.43 22.68 -24.55
N GLN A 36 -23.98 23.60 -25.36
CA GLN A 36 -23.36 24.90 -25.60
C GLN A 36 -23.34 25.74 -24.31
N LEU A 37 -22.31 26.60 -24.17
CA LEU A 37 -22.07 27.35 -22.94
C LEU A 37 -23.22 28.31 -22.57
N ASP A 38 -23.87 28.87 -23.59
CA ASP A 38 -24.94 29.86 -23.54
C ASP A 38 -26.35 29.22 -23.52
N GLN A 39 -26.43 27.90 -23.54
CA GLN A 39 -27.70 27.17 -23.70
C GLN A 39 -28.71 27.45 -22.59
N PHE A 40 -28.24 27.83 -21.39
CA PHE A 40 -29.07 28.08 -20.22
C PHE A 40 -29.23 29.58 -19.89
N ASP A 41 -28.57 30.48 -20.63
CA ASP A 41 -28.51 31.91 -20.29
C ASP A 41 -29.89 32.57 -20.26
N ASN A 42 -30.82 32.10 -21.10
CA ASN A 42 -32.19 32.64 -21.20
C ASN A 42 -33.21 31.99 -20.25
N LEU A 43 -32.82 31.02 -19.42
CA LEU A 43 -33.72 30.24 -18.57
C LEU A 43 -33.81 30.77 -17.13
N LEU A 44 -33.92 32.08 -16.97
CA LEU A 44 -33.88 32.76 -15.67
C LEU A 44 -35.01 32.35 -14.70
N LYS A 45 -36.10 31.74 -15.20
CA LYS A 45 -37.24 31.27 -14.39
C LYS A 45 -37.16 29.78 -14.01
N LEU A 46 -36.12 29.07 -14.45
CA LEU A 46 -35.98 27.63 -14.23
C LEU A 46 -35.77 27.32 -12.74
N LYS A 47 -36.67 26.52 -12.16
CA LYS A 47 -36.61 26.11 -10.73
C LYS A 47 -35.98 24.74 -10.51
N SER A 48 -36.04 23.86 -11.50
CA SER A 48 -35.59 22.47 -11.39
C SER A 48 -35.01 22.02 -12.72
N LEU A 49 -33.85 21.36 -12.66
CA LEU A 49 -33.17 20.79 -13.81
C LEU A 49 -32.65 19.40 -13.49
N ASN A 50 -33.16 18.38 -14.19
CA ASN A 50 -32.66 17.02 -14.07
C ASN A 50 -31.78 16.64 -15.27
N MET A 51 -30.52 16.28 -15.00
CA MET A 51 -29.48 15.84 -15.94
C MET A 51 -28.87 14.49 -15.51
N GLU A 52 -29.62 13.70 -14.74
CA GLU A 52 -29.19 12.37 -14.31
C GLU A 52 -28.95 11.44 -15.51
N GLY A 53 -27.96 10.56 -15.41
CA GLY A 53 -27.67 9.59 -16.47
C GLY A 53 -27.08 10.16 -17.77
N MET A 54 -26.80 11.47 -17.86
CA MET A 54 -26.16 12.08 -19.04
C MET A 54 -24.64 11.93 -19.01
N GLU A 55 -24.06 11.59 -20.17
CA GLU A 55 -22.60 11.48 -20.38
C GLU A 55 -22.05 12.71 -21.09
N LEU A 56 -21.94 13.80 -20.34
CA LEU A 56 -21.38 15.05 -20.85
C LEU A 56 -19.86 14.99 -20.89
N SER A 57 -19.30 15.25 -22.07
CA SER A 57 -17.85 15.36 -22.29
C SER A 57 -17.27 16.66 -21.70
N PHE A 58 -18.08 17.71 -21.62
CA PHE A 58 -17.66 19.04 -21.17
C PHE A 58 -18.78 19.71 -20.37
N LEU A 59 -18.44 20.18 -19.17
CA LEU A 59 -19.35 20.88 -18.28
C LEU A 59 -18.58 21.99 -17.55
N GLU A 60 -19.07 23.22 -17.64
CA GLU A 60 -18.46 24.38 -16.99
C GLU A 60 -19.42 25.05 -16.01
N ALA A 61 -18.84 25.69 -15.00
CA ALA A 61 -19.59 26.53 -14.06
C ALA A 61 -20.38 27.63 -14.77
N ARG A 62 -19.84 28.22 -15.85
CA ARG A 62 -20.47 29.32 -16.59
C ARG A 62 -21.87 28.99 -17.06
N MET A 63 -22.11 27.74 -17.47
CA MET A 63 -23.42 27.27 -17.95
C MET A 63 -24.53 27.47 -16.90
N PHE A 64 -24.20 27.40 -15.61
CA PHE A 64 -25.19 27.47 -14.53
C PHE A 64 -25.18 28.80 -13.77
N GLN A 65 -24.20 29.68 -14.01
CA GLN A 65 -24.12 31.00 -13.37
C GLN A 65 -25.39 31.85 -13.60
N PRO A 66 -25.99 31.90 -14.80
CA PRO A 66 -27.19 32.73 -15.04
C PRO A 66 -28.45 32.22 -14.31
N LEU A 67 -28.47 30.97 -13.87
CA LEU A 67 -29.66 30.29 -13.31
C LEU A 67 -29.89 30.63 -11.83
N THR A 68 -30.16 31.90 -11.55
CA THR A 68 -30.31 32.43 -10.18
C THR A 68 -31.53 31.91 -9.42
N ASN A 69 -32.59 31.48 -10.12
CA ASN A 69 -33.81 30.93 -9.53
C ASN A 69 -33.82 29.39 -9.43
N LEU A 70 -32.70 28.74 -9.73
CA LEU A 70 -32.60 27.28 -9.71
C LEU A 70 -32.63 26.79 -8.26
N SER A 71 -33.62 25.97 -7.91
CA SER A 71 -33.73 25.37 -6.56
C SER A 71 -33.19 23.95 -6.53
N PHE A 72 -33.48 23.15 -7.56
CA PHE A 72 -33.15 21.72 -7.61
C PHE A 72 -32.33 21.40 -8.87
N VAL A 73 -31.23 20.68 -8.69
CA VAL A 73 -30.44 20.16 -9.81
C VAL A 73 -29.99 18.72 -9.53
N TYR A 74 -30.11 17.86 -10.54
CA TYR A 74 -29.72 16.46 -10.46
C TYR A 74 -28.67 16.18 -11.53
N PHE A 75 -27.49 15.72 -11.10
CA PHE A 75 -26.36 15.38 -11.95
C PHE A 75 -26.04 13.89 -11.86
N LYS A 76 -25.28 13.38 -12.84
CA LYS A 76 -24.69 12.02 -12.77
C LYS A 76 -23.58 11.92 -11.71
N LYS A 77 -22.76 12.95 -11.52
CA LYS A 77 -21.57 12.92 -10.65
C LYS A 77 -21.64 13.98 -9.54
N PHE A 78 -21.21 13.62 -8.34
CA PHE A 78 -21.14 14.49 -7.16
C PHE A 78 -20.36 15.80 -7.40
N GLN A 79 -19.23 15.73 -8.10
CA GLN A 79 -18.35 16.88 -8.34
C GLN A 79 -18.99 17.99 -9.20
N TYR A 80 -20.03 17.67 -9.98
CA TYR A 80 -20.72 18.65 -10.84
C TYR A 80 -21.60 19.63 -10.05
N CYS A 81 -21.97 19.29 -8.81
CA CYS A 81 -22.70 20.19 -7.94
C CYS A 81 -21.93 21.50 -7.64
N GLY A 82 -20.60 21.49 -7.74
CA GLY A 82 -19.78 22.70 -7.61
C GLY A 82 -20.02 23.73 -8.71
N TYR A 83 -20.58 23.32 -9.86
CA TYR A 83 -20.87 24.20 -10.99
C TYR A 83 -22.15 24.99 -10.87
N ALA A 84 -23.10 24.55 -10.04
CA ALA A 84 -24.41 25.18 -9.86
C ALA A 84 -24.51 25.88 -8.49
N PRO A 85 -23.84 27.03 -8.26
CA PRO A 85 -23.75 27.66 -6.94
C PRO A 85 -25.08 28.20 -6.41
N HIS A 86 -26.04 28.48 -7.31
CA HIS A 86 -27.36 28.99 -6.95
C HIS A 86 -28.37 27.88 -6.57
N ALA A 87 -28.06 26.62 -6.89
CA ALA A 87 -28.92 25.49 -6.59
C ALA A 87 -28.93 25.21 -5.07
N ARG A 88 -30.11 25.33 -4.44
CA ARG A 88 -30.28 25.00 -3.01
C ARG A 88 -30.12 23.52 -2.72
N ASN A 89 -30.60 22.68 -3.63
CA ASN A 89 -30.62 21.23 -3.50
C ASN A 89 -29.98 20.59 -4.73
N CYS A 90 -28.73 20.14 -4.58
CA CYS A 90 -28.02 19.39 -5.62
C CYS A 90 -27.91 17.90 -5.27
N ARG A 91 -28.11 17.03 -6.27
CA ARG A 91 -27.95 15.58 -6.16
C ARG A 91 -26.96 15.06 -7.22
N PRO A 92 -26.14 14.04 -6.91
CA PRO A 92 -26.06 13.32 -5.63
C PRO A 92 -25.35 14.15 -4.54
N ASN A 93 -25.69 13.90 -3.27
CA ASN A 93 -25.15 14.60 -2.11
C ASN A 93 -23.82 14.01 -1.59
N THR A 94 -23.41 12.86 -2.12
CA THR A 94 -22.21 12.11 -1.74
C THR A 94 -21.79 11.18 -2.88
N ASP A 95 -20.50 10.86 -2.95
CA ASP A 95 -19.92 9.76 -3.73
C ASP A 95 -19.65 8.51 -2.85
N GLY A 96 -20.22 8.49 -1.64
CA GLY A 96 -20.03 7.48 -0.61
C GLY A 96 -18.78 7.69 0.26
N ILE A 97 -17.84 8.55 -0.14
CA ILE A 97 -16.61 8.88 0.58
C ILE A 97 -16.70 10.30 1.16
N SER A 98 -17.12 11.22 0.31
CA SER A 98 -17.13 12.65 0.48
C SER A 98 -18.54 13.15 0.77
N SER A 99 -18.62 14.27 1.49
CA SER A 99 -19.84 15.06 1.64
C SER A 99 -19.65 16.43 0.99
N PHE A 100 -20.72 17.23 0.93
CA PHE A 100 -20.64 18.60 0.42
C PHE A 100 -19.58 19.45 1.13
N GLU A 101 -19.39 19.18 2.41
CA GLU A 101 -18.51 19.94 3.28
C GLU A 101 -17.11 19.34 3.35
N ASN A 102 -16.97 18.01 3.35
CA ASN A 102 -15.71 17.35 3.70
C ASN A 102 -15.32 16.29 2.67
N LEU A 103 -14.00 16.16 2.40
CA LEU A 103 -13.44 15.12 1.54
C LEU A 103 -13.68 13.74 2.17
N LEU A 104 -13.43 13.62 3.48
CA LEU A 104 -13.80 12.44 4.25
C LEU A 104 -14.99 12.77 5.15
N ALA A 105 -16.18 12.27 4.78
CA ALA A 105 -17.40 12.54 5.53
C ALA A 105 -17.30 12.02 6.98
N ASN A 106 -16.76 10.82 7.17
CA ASN A 106 -16.68 10.17 8.47
C ASN A 106 -15.54 10.75 9.33
N ILE A 107 -15.88 11.20 10.55
CA ILE A 107 -14.90 11.73 11.52
C ILE A 107 -13.88 10.68 11.96
N VAL A 108 -14.29 9.41 12.05
CA VAL A 108 -13.41 8.30 12.45
C VAL A 108 -12.30 8.10 11.41
N LEU A 109 -12.65 8.10 10.13
CA LEU A 109 -11.67 8.02 9.03
C LEU A 109 -10.69 9.21 9.06
N ARG A 110 -11.19 10.41 9.39
CA ARG A 110 -10.36 11.61 9.53
C ARG A 110 -9.38 11.55 10.69
N VAL A 111 -9.73 10.94 11.82
CA VAL A 111 -8.76 10.73 12.91
C VAL A 111 -7.76 9.64 12.51
N PHE A 112 -8.26 8.55 11.94
CA PHE A 112 -7.46 7.38 11.60
C PHE A 112 -6.37 7.69 10.57
N ILE A 113 -6.66 8.52 9.56
CA ILE A 113 -5.69 8.85 8.51
C ILE A 113 -4.41 9.49 9.08
N TRP A 114 -4.53 10.35 10.09
CA TRP A 114 -3.38 10.98 10.76
C TRP A 114 -2.61 9.97 11.60
N VAL A 115 -3.32 9.14 12.36
CA VAL A 115 -2.71 8.12 13.22
C VAL A 115 -1.92 7.11 12.37
N VAL A 116 -2.53 6.56 11.32
CA VAL A 116 -1.87 5.57 10.47
C VAL A 116 -0.78 6.17 9.60
N SER A 117 -0.97 7.38 9.07
CA SER A 117 0.11 8.08 8.37
C SER A 117 1.33 8.25 9.27
N ALA A 118 1.15 8.70 10.51
CA ALA A 118 2.24 8.87 11.47
C ALA A 118 2.92 7.53 11.79
N ILE A 119 2.15 6.50 12.17
CA ILE A 119 2.71 5.18 12.50
C ILE A 119 3.45 4.58 11.30
N THR A 120 2.89 4.69 10.11
CA THR A 120 3.49 4.13 8.89
C THR A 120 4.79 4.85 8.55
N CYS A 121 4.80 6.18 8.53
CA CYS A 121 6.00 6.96 8.25
C CYS A 121 7.09 6.73 9.31
N PHE A 122 6.79 6.99 10.58
CA PHE A 122 7.78 6.90 11.64
C PHE A 122 8.25 5.46 11.88
N GLY A 123 7.33 4.49 11.83
CA GLY A 123 7.66 3.08 12.01
C GLY A 123 8.59 2.54 10.93
N ASN A 124 8.31 2.84 9.66
CA ASN A 124 9.15 2.38 8.55
C ASN A 124 10.49 3.14 8.49
N ILE A 125 10.51 4.46 8.71
CA ILE A 125 11.77 5.24 8.81
C ILE A 125 12.64 4.70 9.94
N PHE A 126 12.05 4.44 11.11
CA PHE A 126 12.76 3.86 12.24
C PHE A 126 13.43 2.53 11.89
N VAL A 127 12.72 1.64 11.18
CA VAL A 127 13.29 0.37 10.72
C VAL A 127 14.41 0.59 9.71
N ILE A 128 14.24 1.47 8.72
CA ILE A 128 15.27 1.81 7.73
C ILE A 128 16.55 2.31 8.43
N CYS A 129 16.41 3.17 9.43
CA CYS A 129 17.54 3.71 10.18
C CYS A 129 18.18 2.68 11.11
N MET A 130 17.40 1.89 11.85
CA MET A 130 17.93 0.97 12.86
C MET A 130 18.53 -0.30 12.28
N ARG A 131 17.96 -0.81 11.19
CA ARG A 131 18.32 -2.13 10.64
C ARG A 131 19.79 -2.27 10.21
N PRO A 132 20.45 -1.25 9.61
CA PRO A 132 21.87 -1.30 9.30
C PRO A 132 22.80 -1.43 10.52
N TYR A 133 22.38 -0.91 11.69
CA TYR A 133 23.18 -0.95 12.92
C TYR A 133 23.06 -2.27 13.67
N ILE A 134 21.98 -3.01 13.46
CA ILE A 134 21.83 -4.35 14.00
C ILE A 134 22.78 -5.27 13.25
N ARG A 135 23.71 -5.91 13.96
CA ARG A 135 24.62 -6.93 13.41
C ARG A 135 23.79 -8.15 12.98
N SER A 136 23.17 -8.06 11.80
CA SER A 136 22.24 -9.05 11.31
C SER A 136 22.97 -10.26 10.78
N GLU A 137 22.48 -11.46 11.09
CA GLU A 137 23.02 -12.72 10.56
C GLU A 137 22.90 -12.83 9.02
N ASN A 138 22.02 -12.06 8.37
CA ASN A 138 21.80 -12.09 6.91
C ASN A 138 21.63 -10.68 6.28
N LYS A 139 22.70 -10.14 5.68
CA LYS A 139 22.72 -8.82 5.03
C LYS A 139 21.74 -8.72 3.84
N LEU A 140 21.55 -9.80 3.08
CA LEU A 140 20.65 -9.81 1.91
C LEU A 140 19.19 -9.61 2.31
N HIS A 141 18.74 -10.39 3.28
CA HIS A 141 17.39 -10.31 3.83
C HIS A 141 17.10 -8.95 4.49
N ALA A 142 18.10 -8.35 5.13
CA ALA A 142 17.99 -7.00 5.68
C ALA A 142 17.76 -5.94 4.59
N MET A 143 18.43 -6.04 3.43
CA MET A 143 18.22 -5.13 2.30
C MET A 143 16.79 -5.23 1.74
N SER A 144 16.27 -6.44 1.57
CA SER A 144 14.90 -6.64 1.09
C SER A 144 13.85 -6.05 2.03
N ILE A 145 14.04 -6.17 3.35
CA ILE A 145 13.16 -5.54 4.34
C ILE A 145 13.27 -4.02 4.32
N MET A 146 14.48 -3.47 4.17
CA MET A 146 14.65 -2.02 4.00
C MET A 146 13.92 -1.52 2.74
N SER A 147 14.01 -2.27 1.63
CA SER A 147 13.27 -1.95 0.40
C SER A 147 11.76 -1.96 0.61
N LEU A 148 11.23 -2.92 1.39
CA LEU A 148 9.82 -2.98 1.75
C LEU A 148 9.40 -1.74 2.56
N CYS A 149 10.20 -1.36 3.56
CA CYS A 149 9.93 -0.14 4.33
C CYS A 149 9.97 1.13 3.47
N CYS A 150 10.83 1.20 2.44
CA CYS A 150 10.82 2.32 1.51
C CYS A 150 9.50 2.40 0.72
N ALA A 151 8.98 1.25 0.26
CA ALA A 151 7.68 1.20 -0.41
C ALA A 151 6.54 1.61 0.54
N ASP A 152 6.52 1.08 1.77
CA ASP A 152 5.49 1.38 2.77
C ASP A 152 5.52 2.85 3.26
N CYS A 153 6.68 3.50 3.30
CA CYS A 153 6.77 4.94 3.55
C CYS A 153 5.99 5.77 2.53
N LEU A 154 5.93 5.34 1.26
CA LEU A 154 5.16 6.03 0.22
C LEU A 154 3.65 6.01 0.52
N MET A 155 3.13 4.92 1.09
CA MET A 155 1.74 4.85 1.57
C MET A 155 1.50 5.87 2.69
N GLY A 156 2.44 6.00 3.64
CA GLY A 156 2.36 6.99 4.70
C GLY A 156 2.31 8.44 4.19
N ILE A 157 3.12 8.75 3.16
CA ILE A 157 3.11 10.05 2.46
C ILE A 157 1.78 10.28 1.75
N TYR A 158 1.26 9.27 1.03
CA TYR A 158 -0.06 9.34 0.39
C TYR A 158 -1.15 9.72 1.40
N LEU A 159 -1.23 9.02 2.54
CA LEU A 159 -2.23 9.31 3.57
C LEU A 159 -2.06 10.71 4.16
N PHE A 160 -0.82 11.16 4.35
CA PHE A 160 -0.54 12.51 4.84
C PHE A 160 -1.09 13.57 3.86
N VAL A 161 -0.87 13.38 2.56
CA VAL A 161 -1.37 14.29 1.52
C VAL A 161 -2.90 14.33 1.51
N ILE A 162 -3.57 13.17 1.54
CA ILE A 162 -5.04 13.11 1.60
C ILE A 162 -5.57 13.80 2.87
N GLY A 163 -4.94 13.56 4.03
CA GLY A 163 -5.31 14.23 5.29
C GLY A 163 -5.14 15.74 5.22
N ALA A 164 -4.06 16.23 4.60
CA ALA A 164 -3.81 17.66 4.42
C ALA A 164 -4.85 18.32 3.51
N TYR A 165 -5.25 17.66 2.43
CA TYR A 165 -6.29 18.18 1.52
C TYR A 165 -7.71 18.07 2.12
N ASP A 166 -8.00 17.08 2.96
CA ASP A 166 -9.23 17.05 3.77
C ASP A 166 -9.32 18.27 4.70
N LEU A 167 -8.21 18.61 5.39
CA LEU A 167 -8.14 19.81 6.22
C LEU A 167 -8.30 21.09 5.39
N LYS A 168 -7.63 21.17 4.23
CA LYS A 168 -7.64 22.37 3.38
C LYS A 168 -9.04 22.70 2.85
N TYR A 169 -9.81 21.70 2.44
CA TYR A 169 -11.12 21.91 1.82
C TYR A 169 -12.31 21.75 2.78
N ARG A 170 -12.05 21.65 4.08
CA ARG A 170 -13.05 21.45 5.12
C ARG A 170 -14.17 22.50 5.08
N GLY A 171 -15.41 22.05 5.24
CA GLY A 171 -16.63 22.86 5.18
C GLY A 171 -17.06 23.29 3.77
N LYS A 172 -16.23 23.11 2.74
CA LYS A 172 -16.51 23.58 1.36
C LYS A 172 -15.90 22.66 0.29
N TYR A 173 -15.84 21.34 0.55
CA TYR A 173 -15.17 20.39 -0.33
C TYR A 173 -15.77 20.33 -1.73
N ASN A 174 -17.10 20.27 -1.87
CA ASN A 174 -17.73 20.09 -3.18
C ASN A 174 -17.38 21.21 -4.19
N LYS A 175 -17.16 22.44 -3.72
CA LYS A 175 -16.70 23.57 -4.56
C LYS A 175 -15.32 23.33 -5.19
N HIS A 176 -14.48 22.54 -4.53
CA HIS A 176 -13.12 22.24 -4.96
C HIS A 176 -12.96 20.80 -5.45
N ALA A 177 -13.99 19.95 -5.33
CA ALA A 177 -13.93 18.53 -5.65
C ALA A 177 -13.50 18.28 -7.10
N HIS A 178 -14.10 19.00 -8.06
CA HIS A 178 -13.72 18.89 -9.47
C HIS A 178 -12.25 19.27 -9.70
N LEU A 179 -11.82 20.43 -9.19
CA LEU A 179 -10.45 20.92 -9.34
C LEU A 179 -9.44 19.98 -8.69
N TRP A 180 -9.76 19.43 -7.51
CA TRP A 180 -8.92 18.48 -6.81
C TRP A 180 -8.78 17.17 -7.60
N MET A 181 -9.90 16.56 -7.96
CA MET A 181 -9.92 15.27 -8.64
C MET A 181 -9.29 15.33 -10.03
N ASP A 182 -9.43 16.45 -10.76
CA ASP A 182 -8.79 16.62 -12.06
C ASP A 182 -7.29 16.99 -11.97
N SER A 183 -6.85 17.48 -10.81
CA SER A 183 -5.49 18.00 -10.63
C SER A 183 -4.38 16.97 -10.80
N MET A 184 -3.21 17.45 -11.22
CA MET A 184 -1.98 16.65 -11.22
C MET A 184 -1.58 16.19 -9.81
N GLN A 185 -1.90 16.98 -8.77
CA GLN A 185 -1.57 16.59 -7.39
C GLN A 185 -2.33 15.32 -6.98
N CYS A 186 -3.62 15.22 -7.28
CA CYS A 186 -4.40 14.02 -7.02
C CYS A 186 -3.86 12.82 -7.81
N ARG A 187 -3.56 13.01 -9.10
CA ARG A 187 -3.03 11.95 -9.97
C ARG A 187 -1.68 11.40 -9.48
N ILE A 188 -0.74 12.27 -9.09
CA ILE A 188 0.55 11.86 -8.51
C ILE A 188 0.34 11.16 -7.15
N THR A 189 -0.54 11.71 -6.30
CA THR A 189 -0.86 11.12 -4.98
C THR A 189 -1.39 9.70 -5.12
N GLY A 190 -2.31 9.48 -6.07
CA GLY A 190 -2.81 8.14 -6.41
C GLY A 190 -1.74 7.20 -6.96
N SER A 191 -0.85 7.69 -7.82
CA SER A 191 0.26 6.89 -8.34
C SER A 191 1.24 6.46 -7.25
N LEU A 192 1.50 7.30 -6.24
CA LEU A 192 2.33 6.95 -5.08
C LEU A 192 1.71 5.83 -4.26
N ALA A 193 0.40 5.89 -4.03
CA ALA A 193 -0.32 4.82 -3.34
C ALA A 193 -0.24 3.50 -4.13
N MET A 194 -0.46 3.55 -5.45
CA MET A 194 -0.36 2.37 -6.32
C MET A 194 1.06 1.81 -6.36
N LEU A 195 2.08 2.66 -6.46
CA LEU A 195 3.48 2.25 -6.41
C LEU A 195 3.78 1.52 -5.10
N SER A 196 3.35 2.12 -3.98
CA SER A 196 3.54 1.55 -2.65
C SER A 196 2.91 0.17 -2.53
N THR A 197 1.63 0.01 -2.88
CA THR A 197 0.91 -1.25 -2.71
C THR A 197 1.48 -2.37 -3.57
N GLU A 198 1.73 -2.09 -4.85
CA GLU A 198 2.18 -3.11 -5.80
C GLU A 198 3.62 -3.52 -5.53
N VAL A 199 4.52 -2.58 -5.24
CA VAL A 199 5.90 -2.90 -4.87
C VAL A 199 5.93 -3.67 -3.55
N SER A 200 5.13 -3.28 -2.54
CA SER A 200 5.08 -4.01 -1.28
C SER A 200 4.64 -5.47 -1.48
N VAL A 201 3.59 -5.75 -2.26
CA VAL A 201 3.16 -7.14 -2.52
C VAL A 201 4.24 -7.94 -3.25
N LEU A 202 4.85 -7.39 -4.30
CA LEU A 202 5.92 -8.08 -5.03
C LEU A 202 7.14 -8.36 -4.15
N LEU A 203 7.50 -7.42 -3.26
CA LEU A 203 8.57 -7.60 -2.28
C LEU A 203 8.21 -8.65 -1.22
N LEU A 204 6.96 -8.68 -0.75
CA LEU A 204 6.47 -9.72 0.16
C LEU A 204 6.57 -11.09 -0.52
N SER A 205 6.05 -11.25 -1.75
CA SER A 205 6.20 -12.49 -2.52
C SER A 205 7.66 -12.91 -2.66
N TYR A 206 8.56 -11.97 -2.99
CA TYR A 206 9.98 -12.27 -3.08
C TYR A 206 10.59 -12.72 -1.74
N LEU A 207 10.29 -12.02 -0.64
CA LEU A 207 10.76 -12.37 0.70
C LEU A 207 10.29 -13.77 1.11
N THR A 208 9.05 -14.14 0.78
CA THR A 208 8.50 -15.46 1.08
C THR A 208 9.19 -16.56 0.28
N LEU A 209 9.44 -16.31 -1.01
CA LEU A 209 10.15 -17.23 -1.89
C LEU A 209 11.62 -17.41 -1.47
N GLU A 210 12.30 -16.32 -1.08
CA GLU A 210 13.67 -16.36 -0.54
C GLU A 210 13.74 -17.31 0.66
N LYS A 211 12.77 -17.23 1.58
CA LYS A 211 12.72 -18.10 2.77
C LYS A 211 12.39 -19.53 2.42
N TYR A 212 11.45 -19.74 1.50
CA TYR A 212 11.12 -21.06 1.01
C TYR A 212 12.36 -21.78 0.46
N LEU A 213 13.14 -21.11 -0.42
CA LEU A 213 14.35 -21.70 -0.99
C LEU A 213 15.41 -22.02 0.07
N CYS A 214 15.60 -21.14 1.06
CA CYS A 214 16.55 -21.36 2.14
C CYS A 214 16.18 -22.54 3.06
N ILE A 215 14.89 -22.75 3.33
CA ILE A 215 14.40 -23.76 4.29
C ILE A 215 14.21 -25.12 3.62
N VAL A 216 13.56 -25.16 2.45
CA VAL A 216 13.21 -26.41 1.77
C VAL A 216 14.40 -27.02 1.04
N TYR A 217 15.33 -26.18 0.54
CA TYR A 217 16.50 -26.65 -0.21
C TYR A 217 17.83 -26.17 0.40
N PRO A 218 18.15 -26.57 1.65
CA PRO A 218 19.29 -26.02 2.40
C PRO A 218 20.67 -26.29 1.77
N PHE A 219 20.81 -27.35 0.97
CA PHE A 219 22.07 -27.77 0.31
C PHE A 219 22.11 -27.49 -1.20
N SER A 220 21.06 -26.87 -1.76
CA SER A 220 21.04 -26.55 -3.17
C SER A 220 21.78 -25.25 -3.47
N ASN A 221 22.39 -25.16 -4.65
CA ASN A 221 22.95 -23.91 -5.21
C ASN A 221 21.86 -22.91 -5.64
N LEU A 222 20.60 -23.11 -5.24
CA LEU A 222 19.47 -22.24 -5.59
C LEU A 222 19.37 -21.00 -4.69
N LYS A 223 20.18 -20.91 -3.62
CA LYS A 223 20.21 -19.73 -2.73
C LYS A 223 20.55 -18.47 -3.53
N PRO A 224 19.72 -17.41 -3.47
CA PRO A 224 19.98 -16.21 -4.24
C PRO A 224 21.25 -15.51 -3.72
N GLY A 225 22.23 -15.35 -4.62
CA GLY A 225 23.43 -14.55 -4.35
C GLY A 225 23.12 -13.05 -4.31
N LYS A 226 24.06 -12.25 -3.79
CA LYS A 226 23.91 -10.79 -3.62
C LYS A 226 23.47 -10.07 -4.90
N TYR A 227 24.17 -10.32 -6.01
CA TYR A 227 23.86 -9.67 -7.28
C TYR A 227 22.46 -10.03 -7.78
N ARG A 228 22.06 -11.31 -7.65
CA ARG A 228 20.73 -11.77 -8.05
C ARG A 228 19.63 -11.11 -7.22
N THR A 229 19.80 -11.00 -5.90
CA THR A 229 18.86 -10.28 -5.03
C THR A 229 18.73 -8.82 -5.43
N VAL A 230 19.85 -8.11 -5.61
CA VAL A 230 19.82 -6.68 -6.00
C VAL A 230 19.14 -6.50 -7.35
N SER A 231 19.46 -7.34 -8.35
CA SER A 231 18.81 -7.28 -9.66
C SER A 231 17.30 -7.53 -9.58
N ILE A 232 16.85 -8.48 -8.75
CA ILE A 232 15.41 -8.73 -8.54
C ILE A 232 14.74 -7.54 -7.85
N LEU A 233 15.36 -6.94 -6.84
CA LEU A 233 14.81 -5.75 -6.17
C LEU A 233 14.67 -4.58 -7.16
N ILE A 234 15.68 -4.32 -7.99
CA ILE A 234 15.62 -3.29 -9.04
C ILE A 234 14.48 -3.60 -10.02
N LEU A 235 14.37 -4.86 -10.48
CA LEU A 235 13.29 -5.28 -11.37
C LEU A 235 11.91 -5.04 -10.76
N ILE A 236 11.71 -5.40 -9.49
CA ILE A 236 10.45 -5.17 -8.77
C ILE A 236 10.11 -3.68 -8.75
N TRP A 237 11.07 -2.81 -8.45
CA TRP A 237 10.85 -1.36 -8.49
C TRP A 237 10.52 -0.87 -9.91
N CYS A 238 11.26 -1.32 -10.93
CA CYS A 238 10.98 -0.95 -12.32
C CYS A 238 9.56 -1.37 -12.74
N VAL A 239 9.13 -2.58 -12.39
CA VAL A 239 7.77 -3.08 -12.64
C VAL A 239 6.74 -2.24 -11.88
N GLY A 240 7.00 -1.92 -10.61
CA GLY A 240 6.13 -1.05 -9.80
C GLY A 240 5.98 0.34 -10.40
N PHE A 241 7.07 0.97 -10.83
CA PHE A 241 7.04 2.27 -11.52
C PHE A 241 6.28 2.19 -12.84
N ALA A 242 6.51 1.13 -13.63
CA ALA A 242 5.74 0.92 -14.85
C ALA A 242 4.25 0.82 -14.55
N ILE A 243 3.85 0.05 -13.54
CA ILE A 243 2.44 -0.08 -13.14
C ILE A 243 1.86 1.26 -12.67
N ALA A 244 2.53 1.94 -11.74
CA ALA A 244 2.00 3.17 -11.14
C ALA A 244 1.95 4.38 -12.08
N PHE A 245 2.87 4.49 -13.04
CA PHE A 245 2.97 5.68 -13.90
C PHE A 245 2.38 5.48 -15.30
N THR A 246 2.11 4.25 -15.75
CA THR A 246 1.48 4.00 -17.06
C THR A 246 0.17 4.78 -17.26
N PRO A 247 -0.77 4.83 -16.28
CA PRO A 247 -2.01 5.58 -16.44
C PRO A 247 -1.81 7.10 -16.56
N LEU A 248 -0.65 7.63 -16.16
CA LEU A 248 -0.31 9.06 -16.27
C LEU A 248 0.23 9.44 -17.64
N MET A 249 0.78 8.49 -18.40
CA MET A 249 1.42 8.77 -19.69
C MET A 249 0.43 8.95 -20.84
N SER A 250 -0.77 8.38 -20.75
CA SER A 250 -1.77 8.42 -21.83
C SER A 250 -3.16 8.80 -21.32
N ASN A 251 -3.41 10.11 -21.27
CA ASN A 251 -4.72 10.67 -20.90
C ASN A 251 -5.83 10.21 -21.86
N ASP A 252 -5.52 9.96 -23.14
CA ASP A 252 -6.52 9.52 -24.12
C ASP A 252 -7.06 8.10 -23.84
N VAL A 253 -6.22 7.24 -23.25
CA VAL A 253 -6.56 5.83 -22.98
C VAL A 253 -7.16 5.66 -21.59
N PHE A 254 -6.54 6.30 -20.60
CA PHE A 254 -6.87 6.12 -19.19
C PHE A 254 -7.71 7.25 -18.60
N LYS A 255 -7.99 8.32 -19.37
CA LYS A 255 -8.72 9.51 -18.91
C LYS A 255 -8.18 9.96 -17.54
N ASN A 256 -9.05 10.23 -16.58
CA ASN A 256 -8.66 10.58 -15.21
C ASN A 256 -8.68 9.34 -14.29
N TYR A 257 -7.78 8.38 -14.54
CA TYR A 257 -7.75 7.07 -13.85
C TYR A 257 -7.71 7.17 -12.32
N TYR A 258 -6.76 7.96 -11.79
CA TYR A 258 -6.62 8.18 -10.35
C TYR A 258 -7.68 9.13 -9.81
N GLY A 259 -8.04 10.18 -10.56
CA GLY A 259 -9.01 11.20 -10.13
C GLY A 259 -10.48 10.83 -10.34
N THR A 260 -10.82 9.54 -10.28
CA THR A 260 -12.22 9.09 -10.33
C THR A 260 -12.95 9.27 -9.00
N ASN A 261 -12.23 9.43 -7.90
CA ASN A 261 -12.77 9.69 -6.56
C ASN A 261 -11.92 10.70 -5.78
N GLY A 262 -12.45 11.21 -4.66
CA GLY A 262 -11.78 12.20 -3.82
C GLY A 262 -10.49 11.73 -3.13
N VAL A 263 -10.28 10.42 -3.00
CA VAL A 263 -9.08 9.81 -2.39
C VAL A 263 -8.00 9.44 -3.42
N CYS A 264 -8.25 9.70 -4.70
CA CYS A 264 -7.31 9.48 -5.78
C CYS A 264 -6.87 8.02 -5.99
N PHE A 265 -7.69 7.03 -5.61
CA PHE A 265 -7.30 5.60 -5.65
C PHE A 265 -8.27 4.74 -6.47
N PRO A 266 -7.80 3.98 -7.47
CA PRO A 266 -8.64 3.36 -8.50
C PRO A 266 -9.13 1.94 -8.11
N LEU A 267 -9.64 1.78 -6.88
CA LEU A 267 -10.14 0.48 -6.37
C LEU A 267 -11.54 0.15 -6.90
N HIS A 268 -12.48 1.06 -6.68
CA HIS A 268 -13.86 0.98 -7.12
C HIS A 268 -14.25 2.30 -7.78
N SER A 269 -14.73 2.24 -9.02
CA SER A 269 -15.24 3.40 -9.74
C SER A 269 -16.48 2.96 -10.51
N GLU A 270 -17.63 3.55 -10.16
CA GLU A 270 -18.96 3.20 -10.69
C GLU A 270 -19.10 3.36 -12.20
N GLN A 271 -18.18 4.10 -12.84
CA GLN A 271 -17.97 4.01 -14.28
C GLN A 271 -16.54 4.43 -14.56
N MET A 272 -15.63 3.47 -14.71
CA MET A 272 -14.44 3.74 -15.51
C MET A 272 -14.92 4.02 -16.93
N GLU A 273 -14.90 5.31 -17.26
CA GLU A 273 -15.22 5.92 -18.56
C GLU A 273 -14.50 5.31 -19.77
N SER A 274 -13.59 4.35 -19.53
CA SER A 274 -12.82 3.60 -20.50
C SER A 274 -12.72 2.13 -20.07
N TYR A 275 -13.20 1.22 -20.92
CA TYR A 275 -13.07 -0.22 -20.75
C TYR A 275 -11.61 -0.65 -20.50
N ARG A 276 -10.64 0.03 -21.13
CA ARG A 276 -9.20 -0.26 -20.97
C ARG A 276 -8.71 0.06 -19.56
N ALA A 277 -9.16 1.16 -18.97
CA ALA A 277 -8.84 1.52 -17.59
C ALA A 277 -9.39 0.48 -16.60
N GLN A 278 -10.61 0.00 -16.85
CA GLN A 278 -11.24 -1.04 -16.04
C GLN A 278 -10.49 -2.36 -16.12
N ALA A 279 -10.18 -2.81 -17.35
CA ALA A 279 -9.38 -4.02 -17.57
C ALA A 279 -8.01 -3.92 -16.88
N TYR A 280 -7.34 -2.76 -16.98
CA TYR A 280 -6.06 -2.52 -16.32
C TYR A 280 -6.15 -2.67 -14.80
N SER A 281 -7.11 -1.99 -14.16
CA SER A 281 -7.32 -2.08 -12.72
C SER A 281 -7.67 -3.50 -12.27
N VAL A 282 -8.43 -4.27 -13.07
CA VAL A 282 -8.70 -5.70 -12.79
C VAL A 282 -7.44 -6.55 -12.89
N VAL A 283 -6.62 -6.36 -13.93
CA VAL A 283 -5.38 -7.13 -14.10
C VAL A 283 -4.41 -6.89 -12.95
N ILE A 284 -4.28 -5.64 -12.47
CA ILE A 284 -3.40 -5.32 -11.34
C ILE A 284 -4.00 -5.84 -10.02
N PHE A 285 -5.19 -5.39 -9.62
CA PHE A 285 -5.74 -5.72 -8.31
C PHE A 285 -6.21 -7.16 -8.16
N LEU A 286 -6.67 -7.81 -9.23
CA LEU A 286 -7.10 -9.21 -9.17
C LEU A 286 -6.03 -10.13 -9.77
N GLY A 287 -5.51 -9.85 -10.96
CA GLY A 287 -4.57 -10.74 -11.63
C GLY A 287 -3.22 -10.86 -10.90
N VAL A 288 -2.43 -9.78 -10.91
CA VAL A 288 -1.07 -9.76 -10.34
C VAL A 288 -1.09 -10.10 -8.85
N ASN A 289 -1.98 -9.46 -8.09
CA ASN A 289 -2.08 -9.68 -6.66
C ASN A 289 -2.56 -11.11 -6.32
N LEU A 290 -3.54 -11.71 -7.02
CA LEU A 290 -3.94 -13.10 -6.77
C LEU A 290 -2.80 -14.09 -7.05
N ILE A 291 -2.04 -13.88 -8.12
CA ILE A 291 -0.88 -14.71 -8.44
C ILE A 291 0.17 -14.61 -7.32
N ALA A 292 0.45 -13.40 -6.84
CA ALA A 292 1.32 -13.17 -5.70
C ALA A 292 0.85 -13.93 -4.44
N PHE A 293 -0.45 -13.90 -4.12
CA PHE A 293 -1.01 -14.66 -3.00
C PHE A 293 -0.89 -16.17 -3.16
N ILE A 294 -1.16 -16.70 -4.35
CA ILE A 294 -1.02 -18.13 -4.62
C ILE A 294 0.43 -18.57 -4.40
N VAL A 295 1.40 -17.80 -4.90
CA VAL A 295 2.84 -18.08 -4.70
C VAL A 295 3.19 -18.05 -3.22
N ILE A 296 2.69 -17.06 -2.48
CA ILE A 296 2.93 -16.92 -1.04
C ILE A 296 2.36 -18.15 -0.30
N ILE A 297 1.08 -18.48 -0.49
CA ILE A 297 0.41 -19.60 0.18
C ILE A 297 1.12 -20.92 -0.13
N PHE A 298 1.43 -21.17 -1.40
CA PHE A 298 2.15 -22.37 -1.83
C PHE A 298 3.52 -22.48 -1.14
N SER A 299 4.30 -21.39 -1.16
CA SER A 299 5.63 -21.34 -0.54
C SER A 299 5.57 -21.65 0.96
N TYR A 300 4.57 -21.14 1.68
CA TYR A 300 4.40 -21.45 3.11
C TYR A 300 3.90 -22.85 3.39
N ALA A 301 2.95 -23.36 2.59
CA ALA A 301 2.48 -24.73 2.74
C ALA A 301 3.65 -25.71 2.59
N SER A 302 4.49 -25.53 1.57
CA SER A 302 5.69 -26.35 1.39
C SER A 302 6.74 -26.14 2.48
N MET A 303 6.96 -24.91 2.95
CA MET A 303 7.86 -24.62 4.05
C MET A 303 7.42 -25.32 5.34
N PHE A 304 6.12 -25.26 5.67
CA PHE A 304 5.57 -25.92 6.86
C PHE A 304 5.64 -27.45 6.75
N HIS A 305 5.33 -28.00 5.57
CA HIS A 305 5.47 -29.42 5.31
C HIS A 305 6.92 -29.91 5.47
N SER A 306 7.88 -29.20 4.88
CA SER A 306 9.31 -29.51 5.02
C SER A 306 9.78 -29.44 6.48
N ILE A 307 9.36 -28.41 7.22
CA ILE A 307 9.65 -28.28 8.65
C ILE A 307 9.11 -29.47 9.45
N HIS A 308 7.87 -29.89 9.19
CA HIS A 308 7.26 -31.01 9.90
C HIS A 308 7.98 -32.33 9.60
N GLN A 309 8.33 -32.56 8.33
CA GLN A 309 9.04 -33.75 7.88
C GLN A 309 10.48 -33.81 8.43
N THR A 310 11.23 -32.70 8.38
CA THR A 310 12.62 -32.63 8.87
C THR A 310 12.68 -32.58 10.40
N GLY A 311 11.68 -31.97 11.07
CA GLY A 311 11.59 -31.93 12.53
C GLY A 311 11.28 -33.28 13.18
N ALA A 312 10.62 -34.19 12.46
CA ALA A 312 10.34 -35.55 12.94
C ALA A 312 11.57 -36.48 12.91
N MET A 313 12.64 -36.12 12.19
CA MET A 313 13.79 -36.99 11.90
C MET A 313 15.09 -36.61 12.62
N ALA A 314 15.14 -35.51 13.37
CA ALA A 314 16.40 -35.00 13.94
C ALA A 314 16.29 -34.63 15.43
N THR A 315 16.74 -35.53 16.29
CA THR A 315 16.84 -35.31 17.76
C THR A 315 18.07 -34.48 18.15
N GLU A 316 19.13 -34.41 17.32
CA GLU A 316 20.37 -33.66 17.61
C GLU A 316 20.54 -32.33 16.83
N ILE A 317 19.94 -32.19 15.64
CA ILE A 317 19.84 -30.91 14.87
C ILE A 317 18.75 -29.99 15.47
N SER A 318 18.43 -30.20 16.75
CA SER A 318 17.26 -29.65 17.40
C SER A 318 17.32 -28.12 17.50
N ASN A 319 18.48 -27.54 17.82
CA ASN A 319 18.59 -26.12 18.13
C ASN A 319 18.57 -25.23 16.88
N HIS A 320 19.25 -25.62 15.79
CA HIS A 320 19.23 -24.86 14.53
C HIS A 320 17.86 -24.94 13.84
N ILE A 321 17.23 -26.12 13.85
CA ILE A 321 15.87 -26.30 13.34
C ILE A 321 14.88 -25.54 14.21
N LYS A 322 14.95 -25.60 15.55
CA LYS A 322 14.07 -24.80 16.44
C LYS A 322 14.17 -23.29 16.19
N LYS A 323 15.38 -22.77 15.90
CA LYS A 323 15.58 -21.36 15.55
C LYS A 323 14.89 -21.03 14.22
N GLU A 324 15.09 -21.84 13.18
CA GLU A 324 14.43 -21.68 11.87
C GLU A 324 12.90 -21.85 11.93
N VAL A 325 12.38 -22.77 12.74
CA VAL A 325 10.93 -22.95 12.98
C VAL A 325 10.32 -21.75 13.70
N THR A 326 11.03 -21.18 14.66
CA THR A 326 10.59 -19.95 15.35
C THR A 326 10.55 -18.77 14.38
N ILE A 327 11.52 -18.71 13.46
CA ILE A 327 11.57 -17.72 12.39
C ILE A 327 10.40 -17.93 11.39
N ALA A 328 10.15 -19.17 10.96
CA ALA A 328 9.06 -19.53 10.05
C ALA A 328 7.66 -19.26 10.62
N LYS A 329 7.41 -19.60 11.90
CA LYS A 329 6.15 -19.27 12.60
C LYS A 329 5.87 -17.77 12.62
N ARG A 330 6.91 -16.94 12.70
CA ARG A 330 6.77 -15.49 12.67
C ARG A 330 6.44 -14.97 11.26
N PHE A 331 7.08 -15.55 10.25
CA PHE A 331 6.78 -15.28 8.85
C PHE A 331 5.35 -15.69 8.46
N PHE A 332 4.80 -16.74 9.08
CA PHE A 332 3.39 -17.09 8.94
C PHE A 332 2.46 -15.95 9.39
N PHE A 333 2.71 -15.33 10.55
CA PHE A 333 1.88 -14.21 11.01
C PHE A 333 1.95 -13.00 10.08
N ILE A 334 3.12 -12.71 9.52
CA ILE A 334 3.31 -11.63 8.53
C ILE A 334 2.41 -11.84 7.30
N VAL A 335 2.45 -13.04 6.76
CA VAL A 335 1.69 -13.38 5.56
C VAL A 335 0.21 -13.53 5.84
N PHE A 336 -0.15 -14.02 7.01
CA PHE A 336 -1.52 -14.07 7.45
C PHE A 336 -2.12 -12.66 7.56
N THR A 337 -1.40 -11.70 8.15
CA THR A 337 -1.88 -10.31 8.23
C THR A 337 -2.03 -9.66 6.86
N ASP A 338 -1.09 -9.91 5.95
CA ASP A 338 -1.17 -9.41 4.57
C ASP A 338 -2.38 -10.01 3.82
N ALA A 339 -2.55 -11.33 3.87
CA ALA A 339 -3.69 -12.02 3.25
C ALA A 339 -5.04 -11.52 3.77
N LEU A 340 -5.17 -11.29 5.08
CA LEU A 340 -6.38 -10.71 5.67
C LEU A 340 -6.69 -9.31 5.15
N CYS A 341 -5.66 -8.48 4.87
CA CYS A 341 -5.86 -7.14 4.33
C CYS A 341 -6.30 -7.15 2.86
N TRP A 342 -5.92 -8.18 2.11
CA TRP A 342 -6.25 -8.30 0.68
C TRP A 342 -7.58 -8.97 0.39
N ILE A 343 -8.10 -9.82 1.28
CA ILE A 343 -9.44 -10.43 1.12
C ILE A 343 -10.53 -9.38 0.83
N PRO A 344 -10.69 -8.29 1.62
CA PRO A 344 -11.69 -7.26 1.34
C PRO A 344 -11.49 -6.57 -0.01
N ILE A 345 -10.24 -6.39 -0.43
CA ILE A 345 -9.88 -5.76 -1.70
C ILE A 345 -10.33 -6.65 -2.87
N PHE A 346 -10.05 -7.95 -2.81
CA PHE A 346 -10.51 -8.91 -3.82
C PHE A 346 -12.03 -8.97 -3.89
N VAL A 347 -12.70 -9.05 -2.74
CA VAL A 347 -14.17 -9.06 -2.68
C VAL A 347 -14.75 -7.81 -3.34
N LEU A 348 -14.26 -6.62 -2.98
CA LEU A 348 -14.72 -5.38 -3.60
C LEU A 348 -14.45 -5.36 -5.10
N LYS A 349 -13.29 -5.84 -5.55
CA LYS A 349 -12.95 -5.85 -6.97
C LYS A 349 -13.83 -6.82 -7.76
N ILE A 350 -14.12 -8.01 -7.22
CA ILE A 350 -15.03 -8.99 -7.81
C ILE A 350 -16.45 -8.42 -7.90
N LEU A 351 -16.97 -7.84 -6.81
CA LEU A 351 -18.27 -7.19 -6.80
C LEU A 351 -18.36 -6.06 -7.85
N SER A 352 -17.27 -5.29 -7.99
CA SER A 352 -17.17 -4.23 -9.00
C SER A 352 -17.17 -4.78 -10.43
N VAL A 353 -16.62 -5.96 -10.68
CA VAL A 353 -16.66 -6.63 -11.99
C VAL A 353 -18.06 -7.18 -12.27
N LEU A 354 -18.73 -7.73 -11.26
CA LEU A 354 -20.12 -8.21 -11.33
C LEU A 354 -21.17 -7.09 -11.44
N GLN A 355 -20.75 -5.83 -11.48
CA GLN A 355 -21.64 -4.65 -11.58
C GLN A 355 -22.66 -4.58 -10.44
N VAL A 356 -22.30 -5.09 -9.26
CA VAL A 356 -23.13 -4.95 -8.04
C VAL A 356 -22.92 -3.55 -7.48
N GLU A 357 -24.01 -2.86 -7.13
CA GLU A 357 -23.93 -1.56 -6.45
C GLU A 357 -23.19 -1.70 -5.11
N ILE A 358 -22.04 -1.06 -4.98
CA ILE A 358 -21.24 -1.08 -3.76
C ILE A 358 -21.42 0.27 -3.06
N PRO A 359 -21.89 0.29 -1.81
CA PRO A 359 -21.89 1.53 -1.04
C PRO A 359 -20.48 2.11 -0.97
N GLY A 360 -20.28 3.33 -1.48
CA GLY A 360 -18.96 3.97 -1.49
C GLY A 360 -18.34 4.16 -0.10
N SER A 361 -19.14 4.06 0.97
CA SER A 361 -18.66 4.01 2.36
C SER A 361 -17.74 2.82 2.60
N ILE A 362 -18.04 1.63 2.05
CA ILE A 362 -17.21 0.43 2.20
C ILE A 362 -15.88 0.63 1.48
N SER A 363 -15.92 1.17 0.24
CA SER A 363 -14.71 1.48 -0.52
C SER A 363 -13.77 2.43 0.23
N SER A 364 -14.34 3.44 0.91
CA SER A 364 -13.59 4.38 1.74
C SER A 364 -12.85 3.70 2.89
N TRP A 365 -13.54 2.82 3.62
CA TRP A 365 -12.92 2.05 4.70
C TRP A 365 -11.80 1.16 4.17
N VAL A 366 -11.98 0.51 3.02
CA VAL A 366 -10.91 -0.33 2.47
C VAL A 366 -9.68 0.50 2.09
N VAL A 367 -9.85 1.62 1.37
CA VAL A 367 -8.72 2.45 0.90
C VAL A 367 -8.01 3.20 2.03
N ILE A 368 -8.76 3.76 2.98
CA ILE A 368 -8.19 4.62 4.04
C ILE A 368 -7.80 3.83 5.29
N PHE A 369 -8.45 2.68 5.55
CA PHE A 369 -8.22 1.89 6.76
C PHE A 369 -7.52 0.56 6.47
N ILE A 370 -8.09 -0.31 5.63
CA ILE A 370 -7.57 -1.68 5.46
C ILE A 370 -6.27 -1.71 4.67
N LEU A 371 -6.21 -1.01 3.53
CA LEU A 371 -5.04 -0.99 2.66
C LEU A 371 -3.77 -0.51 3.40
N PRO A 372 -3.80 0.58 4.19
CA PRO A 372 -2.59 1.10 4.81
C PRO A 372 -2.20 0.39 6.12
N ILE A 373 -3.11 -0.37 6.75
CA ILE A 373 -2.81 -1.07 8.01
C ILE A 373 -1.69 -2.08 7.84
N ASN A 374 -1.61 -2.71 6.66
CA ASN A 374 -0.58 -3.68 6.33
C ASN A 374 0.82 -3.02 6.38
N SER A 375 0.97 -1.86 5.73
CA SER A 375 2.20 -1.06 5.73
C SER A 375 2.57 -0.53 7.13
N ALA A 376 1.59 -0.31 8.02
CA ALA A 376 1.83 0.08 9.41
C ALA A 376 2.30 -1.10 10.29
N LEU A 377 1.81 -2.32 10.00
CA LEU A 377 2.13 -3.53 10.77
C LEU A 377 3.49 -4.13 10.37
N ASN A 378 3.95 -3.91 9.14
CA ASN A 378 5.21 -4.45 8.63
C ASN A 378 6.42 -4.18 9.56
N PRO A 379 6.71 -2.94 10.01
CA PRO A 379 7.78 -2.68 10.99
C PRO A 379 7.71 -3.53 12.27
N ILE A 380 6.50 -3.72 12.80
CA ILE A 380 6.25 -4.47 14.03
C ILE A 380 6.57 -5.94 13.81
N LEU A 381 6.06 -6.49 12.71
CA LEU A 381 6.16 -7.90 12.40
C LEU A 381 7.57 -8.30 11.93
N TYR A 382 8.29 -7.42 11.21
CA TYR A 382 9.64 -7.70 10.68
C TYR A 382 10.79 -7.32 11.61
N THR A 383 10.65 -6.32 12.47
CA THR A 383 11.78 -5.79 13.26
C THR A 383 11.51 -5.75 14.76
N ILE A 384 10.42 -5.12 15.20
CA ILE A 384 10.19 -4.84 16.64
C ILE A 384 9.98 -6.12 17.46
N THR A 385 9.36 -7.13 16.85
CA THR A 385 9.15 -8.44 17.47
C THR A 385 10.37 -9.36 17.44
N THR A 386 11.48 -8.97 16.79
CA THR A 386 12.72 -9.78 16.75
C THR A 386 13.39 -9.87 18.12
N ARG A 387 13.96 -11.03 18.47
CA ARG A 387 14.86 -11.18 19.63
C ARG A 387 16.07 -10.22 19.61
N PRO A 388 16.83 -10.08 18.51
CA PRO A 388 17.97 -9.14 18.46
C PRO A 388 17.57 -7.68 18.71
N PHE A 389 16.37 -7.25 18.29
CA PHE A 389 15.88 -5.92 18.61
C PHE A 389 15.53 -5.77 20.09
N LYS A 390 14.88 -6.78 20.69
CA LYS A 390 14.60 -6.79 22.13
C LYS A 390 15.88 -6.75 22.95
N GLU A 391 16.91 -7.50 22.55
CA GLU A 391 18.23 -7.49 23.19
C GLU A 391 18.94 -6.13 23.05
N MET A 392 18.89 -5.52 21.87
CA MET A 392 19.40 -4.16 21.65
C MET A 392 18.69 -3.12 22.52
N ILE A 393 17.35 -3.17 22.62
CA ILE A 393 16.59 -2.28 23.51
C ILE A 393 16.99 -2.51 24.97
N LEU A 394 17.09 -3.77 25.41
CA LEU A 394 17.50 -4.09 26.78
C LEU A 394 18.91 -3.57 27.08
N GLN A 395 19.85 -3.69 26.14
CA GLN A 395 21.20 -3.13 26.26
C GLN A 395 21.19 -1.60 26.29
N CYS A 396 20.44 -0.94 25.41
CA CYS A 396 20.28 0.53 25.42
C CYS A 396 19.63 1.01 26.73
N TRP A 397 18.60 0.32 27.22
CA TRP A 397 17.92 0.64 28.47
C TRP A 397 18.83 0.41 29.68
N TYR A 398 19.61 -0.67 29.68
CA TYR A 398 20.63 -0.94 30.70
C TYR A 398 21.72 0.14 30.71
N ASN A 399 22.22 0.54 29.54
CA ASN A 399 23.20 1.62 29.39
C ASN A 399 22.64 2.97 29.83
N TYR A 400 21.37 3.27 29.51
CA TYR A 400 20.68 4.48 29.96
C TYR A 400 20.50 4.48 31.49
N LYS A 401 20.06 3.37 32.08
CA LYS A 401 19.92 3.22 33.54
C LYS A 401 21.26 3.34 34.26
N LYS A 402 22.33 2.79 33.69
CA LYS A 402 23.71 2.95 34.19
C LYS A 402 24.19 4.40 34.11
N ARG A 403 23.79 5.14 33.06
CA ARG A 403 24.06 6.58 32.91
C ARG A 403 23.27 7.44 33.91
N GLY A 404 22.04 7.03 34.26
CA GLY A 404 21.23 7.66 35.30
C GLY A 404 21.71 7.38 36.73
N SER A 405 22.31 6.22 36.99
CA SER A 405 22.88 5.86 38.30
C SER A 405 24.26 6.46 38.56
N ASN A 406 25.05 6.76 37.52
CA ASN A 406 26.35 7.40 37.65
C ASN A 406 26.29 8.95 37.67
N GLY A 407 25.09 9.53 37.75
CA GLY A 407 24.88 10.99 37.87
C GLY A 407 25.33 11.62 39.19
N SER A 408 25.90 10.85 40.14
CA SER A 408 26.42 11.36 41.41
C SER A 408 27.95 11.37 41.55
N GLN A 409 28.71 11.06 40.50
CA GLN A 409 30.17 11.28 40.48
C GLN A 409 30.62 11.94 39.18
N LYS A 410 30.72 13.27 39.22
CA LYS A 410 31.55 14.04 38.29
C LYS A 410 33.02 13.70 38.55
N ASN A 411 33.70 13.07 37.59
CA ASN A 411 34.82 13.68 36.85
C ASN A 411 35.59 12.62 36.02
N SER A 412 36.06 13.09 34.87
CA SER A 412 37.09 12.50 33.99
C SER A 412 36.59 11.59 32.87
N ALA A 413 36.53 12.16 31.66
CA ALA A 413 36.73 11.43 30.40
C ALA A 413 38.25 11.11 30.26
N PRO A 414 38.69 10.13 29.42
CA PRO A 414 38.48 10.22 27.97
C PRO A 414 38.22 8.89 27.21
N SER A 415 37.98 9.12 25.91
CA SER A 415 38.28 8.30 24.71
C SER A 415 37.46 7.04 24.37
N PHE A 416 36.74 7.20 23.27
CA PHE A 416 36.49 6.21 22.21
C PHE A 416 37.74 5.39 21.85
N ILE A 417 37.49 4.12 21.45
CA ILE A 417 38.33 3.16 20.68
C ILE A 417 38.78 1.90 21.46
N LEU A 418 38.19 0.77 21.04
CA LEU A 418 38.71 -0.61 20.95
C LEU A 418 38.98 -1.43 22.22
N LEU A 419 38.21 -2.50 22.41
CA LEU A 419 38.78 -3.80 22.81
C LEU A 419 38.02 -4.93 22.11
N GLU A 420 38.74 -5.61 21.22
CA GLU A 420 38.42 -6.91 20.65
C GLU A 420 38.57 -8.04 21.69
N MET A 421 37.96 -9.18 21.36
CA MET A 421 38.35 -10.55 21.72
C MET A 421 38.09 -11.07 23.15
N TRP A 422 37.09 -11.96 23.26
CA TRP A 422 37.38 -13.38 23.53
C TRP A 422 36.22 -14.31 23.12
N PRO A 423 36.51 -15.50 22.56
CA PRO A 423 35.53 -16.56 22.34
C PRO A 423 35.36 -17.42 23.60
N LEU A 424 34.14 -17.91 23.85
CA LEU A 424 33.85 -18.92 24.86
C LEU A 424 34.43 -20.27 24.41
N GLN A 425 35.46 -20.75 25.11
CA GLN A 425 35.99 -22.11 25.00
C GLN A 425 35.05 -23.08 25.74
N GLU A 426 34.52 -24.07 25.03
CA GLU A 426 33.84 -25.23 25.60
C GLU A 426 34.83 -26.06 26.43
N THR A 427 34.46 -26.37 27.67
CA THR A 427 35.22 -27.25 28.58
C THR A 427 34.93 -28.71 28.27
N ILE A 428 35.93 -29.45 27.79
CA ILE A 428 36.00 -30.90 27.82
C ILE A 428 36.81 -31.31 29.06
N PRO A 429 36.35 -32.23 29.93
CA PRO A 429 37.16 -32.70 31.04
C PRO A 429 38.08 -33.85 30.60
N THR A 430 39.38 -33.58 30.48
CA THR A 430 40.42 -34.61 30.32
C THR A 430 40.97 -35.07 31.66
N VAL A 431 40.99 -36.39 31.77
CA VAL A 431 41.57 -37.27 32.78
C VAL A 431 42.95 -36.82 33.27
N THR A 432 43.11 -36.70 34.58
CA THR A 432 44.37 -36.53 35.30
C THR A 432 45.25 -37.78 35.17
N ARG A 433 46.48 -37.62 34.68
CA ARG A 433 47.59 -38.56 34.89
C ARG A 433 48.78 -37.79 35.47
N THR A 434 49.05 -38.06 36.74
CA THR A 434 50.18 -37.55 37.51
C THR A 434 51.46 -38.30 37.13
N GLU A 435 52.54 -37.58 36.84
CA GLU A 435 53.89 -38.13 36.69
C GLU A 435 54.48 -38.50 38.05
N ILE A 436 55.02 -39.72 38.17
CA ILE A 436 55.95 -40.13 39.24
C ILE A 436 57.04 -41.04 38.64
N PHE A 437 58.27 -40.52 38.67
CA PHE A 437 59.61 -41.15 38.80
C PHE A 437 60.15 -42.22 37.82
N GLN A 438 61.30 -41.83 37.23
CA GLN A 438 62.59 -42.54 37.06
C GLN A 438 62.66 -44.07 37.15
N ASN A 439 63.17 -44.70 36.09
CA ASN A 439 64.40 -45.54 36.06
C ASN A 439 64.62 -46.05 34.61
N THR A 440 65.77 -45.79 33.97
CA THR A 440 66.82 -46.80 33.59
C THR A 440 66.23 -48.17 33.25
N SER A 441 66.46 -48.80 32.10
CA SER A 441 67.74 -49.03 31.39
C SER A 441 67.49 -49.82 30.08
N GLU A 442 68.42 -49.66 29.14
CA GLU A 442 68.96 -50.66 28.17
C GLU A 442 68.07 -51.35 27.11
N ASP A 443 68.63 -51.33 25.89
CA ASP A 443 68.67 -52.37 24.85
C ASP A 443 67.34 -52.84 24.21
N SER A 444 67.20 -53.03 22.89
CA SER A 444 68.17 -53.30 21.83
C SER A 444 67.48 -53.14 20.46
N LEU A 445 68.34 -52.95 19.47
CA LEU A 445 68.09 -52.86 18.03
C LEU A 445 67.55 -54.17 17.42
N ASN A 446 66.99 -54.07 16.21
CA ASN A 446 67.01 -55.02 15.07
C ASN A 446 65.74 -55.84 14.68
N PRO A 447 65.63 -56.25 13.39
CA PRO A 447 64.47 -55.89 12.55
C PRO A 447 63.81 -57.07 11.80
N GLU A 448 62.74 -56.75 11.05
CA GLU A 448 62.25 -57.31 9.78
C GLU A 448 62.12 -58.83 9.51
N THR A 449 60.93 -59.15 8.95
CA THR A 449 60.61 -60.16 7.89
C THR A 449 60.44 -61.64 8.32
N PRO A 450 59.74 -62.51 7.55
CA PRO A 450 59.45 -62.51 6.09
C PRO A 450 58.30 -61.64 5.61
#